data_AF-A0A9Q4BB69-F1
#
_entry.id   AF-A0A9Q4BB69-F1
#
_cell.length_a   1.000
_cell.length_b   1.000
_cell.length_c   1.000
_cell.angle_alpha   90.00
_cell.angle_beta   90.00
_cell.angle_gamma   90.00
#
_symmetry.space_group_name_H-M   'P 1'
#
loop_
_entity.id
_entity.type
_entity.pdbx_description
1 polymer ?
#
loop_
_entity_poly.entity_id
_entity_poly.type
_entity_poly.pdbx_seq_one_letter_code
_entity_poly.pdbx_strand_id
1 'polypeptide(L)'
;MKAFFLNSTRILEHNTKIYWSIIFGIAACLILFIAEAVHIQNFMATLNTQDQNALYAAIQPLTQRYSYSRYLVLVLALLWTVYEYISTKKKLGL
;
A
#
# COMPACT_ATOMS: atom_id res chain seq x y z
N MET A 1 -22.86 -20.04 -4.52
CA MET A 1 -22.22 -19.18 -3.50
C MET A 1 -21.56 -19.94 -2.36
N LYS A 2 -22.21 -20.92 -1.72
CA LYS A 2 -21.64 -21.67 -0.58
C LYS A 2 -20.29 -22.34 -0.86
N ALA A 3 -20.15 -22.98 -2.03
CA ALA A 3 -18.89 -23.61 -2.45
C ALA A 3 -17.76 -22.60 -2.67
N PHE A 4 -18.06 -21.39 -3.17
CA PHE A 4 -17.06 -20.34 -3.37
C PHE A 4 -16.43 -19.90 -2.04
N PHE A 5 -17.26 -19.58 -1.05
CA PHE A 5 -16.77 -19.18 0.27
C PHE A 5 -15.94 -20.28 0.92
N LEU A 6 -16.41 -21.53 0.88
CA LEU A 6 -15.70 -22.68 1.45
C LEU A 6 -14.33 -22.90 0.78
N ASN A 7 -14.26 -22.69 -0.53
CA ASN A 7 -13.01 -22.78 -1.30
C ASN A 7 -12.03 -21.68 -0.91
N SER A 8 -12.53 -20.44 -0.79
CA SER A 8 -11.72 -19.29 -0.43
C SER A 8 -11.18 -19.37 1.00
N THR A 9 -11.98 -19.81 1.99
CA THR A 9 -11.47 -20.06 3.35
C THR A 9 -10.39 -21.13 3.36
N ARG A 10 -10.59 -22.25 2.64
CA ARG A 10 -9.58 -23.31 2.56
C ARG A 10 -8.26 -22.84 1.93
N ILE A 11 -8.33 -21.98 0.92
CA ILE A 11 -7.14 -21.36 0.29
C ILE A 11 -6.43 -20.42 1.27
N LEU A 12 -7.18 -19.58 1.99
CA LEU A 12 -6.64 -18.64 2.98
C LEU A 12 -5.97 -19.37 4.15
N GLU A 13 -6.60 -20.41 4.68
CA GLU A 13 -6.05 -21.24 5.76
C GLU A 13 -4.77 -21.95 5.34
N HIS A 14 -4.66 -22.34 4.06
CA HIS A 14 -3.49 -23.05 3.55
C HIS A 14 -2.31 -22.12 3.19
N ASN A 15 -2.58 -20.84 2.89
CA ASN A 15 -1.53 -19.91 2.47
C ASN A 15 -1.52 -18.62 3.28
N THR A 16 -0.74 -18.65 4.38
CA THR A 16 -0.48 -17.49 5.24
C THR A 16 0.14 -16.30 4.49
N LYS A 17 0.76 -16.51 3.32
CA LYS A 17 1.34 -15.41 2.52
C LYS A 17 0.30 -14.43 2.01
N ILE A 18 -0.95 -14.88 1.85
CA ILE A 18 -2.06 -14.00 1.46
C ILE A 18 -2.28 -12.94 2.55
N TYR A 19 -2.31 -13.34 3.83
CA TYR A 19 -2.40 -12.39 4.95
C TYR A 19 -1.16 -11.48 5.04
N TRP A 20 0.04 -12.04 4.85
CA TRP A 20 1.26 -11.25 4.83
C TRP A 20 1.28 -10.18 3.76
N SER A 21 0.73 -10.46 2.56
CA SER A 21 0.67 -9.46 1.49
C SER A 21 -0.18 -8.23 1.86
N ILE A 22 -1.27 -8.45 2.60
CA ILE A 22 -2.14 -7.38 3.09
C ILE A 22 -1.41 -6.57 4.17
N ILE A 23 -0.83 -7.26 5.16
CA ILE A 23 -0.06 -6.62 6.24
C ILE A 23 1.09 -5.80 5.67
N PHE A 24 1.83 -6.37 4.70
CA PHE A 24 2.93 -5.69 4.03
C PHE A 24 2.46 -4.44 3.29
N GLY A 25 1.35 -4.51 2.54
CA GLY A 25 0.80 -3.35 1.84
C GLY A 25 0.43 -2.21 2.79
N ILE A 26 -0.21 -2.53 3.91
CA ILE A 26 -0.57 -1.54 4.95
C ILE A 26 0.68 -0.95 5.59
N ALA A 27 1.62 -1.79 6.04
CA ALA A 27 2.84 -1.35 6.69
C ALA A 27 3.70 -0.46 5.77
N ALA A 28 3.83 -0.82 4.49
CA ALA A 28 4.55 -0.02 3.50
C ALA A 28 3.86 1.33 3.25
N CYS A 29 2.51 1.37 3.21
CA CYS A 29 1.78 2.64 3.10
C CYS A 29 2.00 3.55 4.32
N LEU A 30 2.05 2.98 5.53
CA LEU A 30 2.33 3.73 6.76
C LEU A 30 3.75 4.28 6.76
N ILE A 31 4.75 3.50 6.31
CA ILE A 31 6.13 3.98 6.18
C ILE A 31 6.20 5.14 5.17
N LEU A 32 5.51 5.04 4.03
CA LEU A 32 5.42 6.12 3.05
C LEU A 32 4.72 7.36 3.62
N PHE A 33 3.82 7.21 4.59
CA PHE A 33 3.19 8.32 5.30
C PHE A 33 4.16 9.03 6.25
N ILE A 34 4.91 8.28 7.04
CA ILE A 34 5.93 8.86 7.91
C ILE A 34 7.02 9.55 7.07
N ALA A 35 7.46 8.91 5.98
CA ALA A 35 8.46 9.47 5.08
C ALA A 35 7.99 10.78 4.42
N GLU A 36 6.72 10.85 4.00
CA GLU A 36 6.13 12.10 3.50
C GLU A 36 6.20 13.21 4.56
N ALA A 37 5.76 12.92 5.79
CA ALA A 37 5.75 13.91 6.87
C ALA A 37 7.15 14.45 7.18
N VAL A 38 8.16 13.59 7.25
CA VAL A 38 9.56 13.99 7.48
C VAL A 38 10.08 14.84 6.31
N HIS A 39 9.78 14.46 5.07
CA HIS A 39 10.24 15.20 3.90
C HIS A 39 9.61 16.60 3.83
N ILE A 40 8.31 16.71 4.14
CA ILE A 40 7.62 18.01 4.22
C ILE A 40 8.26 18.89 5.30
N GLN A 41 8.56 18.35 6.48
CA GLN A 41 9.23 19.10 7.55
C GLN A 41 10.59 19.65 7.13
N ASN A 42 11.43 18.81 6.51
CA ASN A 42 12.74 19.23 6.01
C ASN A 42 12.62 20.29 4.90
N PHE A 43 11.63 20.14 4.02
CA PHE A 43 11.37 21.08 2.94
C PHE A 43 10.91 22.45 3.48
N MET A 44 10.02 22.46 4.48
CA MET A 44 9.59 23.69 5.16
C MET A 44 10.75 24.41 5.85
N ALA A 45 11.63 23.67 6.53
CA ALA A 45 12.83 24.23 7.16
C ALA A 45 13.77 24.90 6.14
N THR A 46 13.80 24.39 4.91
CA THR A 46 14.66 24.92 3.84
C THR A 46 14.07 26.16 3.17
N LEU A 47 12.74 26.22 3.01
CA LEU A 47 12.08 27.32 2.32
C LEU A 47 12.12 28.64 3.10
N ASN A 48 12.15 28.59 4.45
CA ASN A 48 12.21 29.76 5.35
C ASN A 48 11.23 30.89 4.96
N THR A 49 10.03 30.52 4.48
CA THR A 49 8.96 31.48 4.12
C THR A 49 7.81 31.34 5.09
N GLN A 50 7.19 32.45 5.48
CA GLN A 50 6.01 32.47 6.35
C GLN A 50 4.69 32.47 5.54
N ASP A 51 4.78 32.50 4.21
CA ASP A 51 3.62 32.50 3.32
C ASP A 51 3.08 31.07 3.14
N GLN A 52 1.91 30.82 3.74
CA GLN A 52 1.23 29.52 3.69
C GLN A 52 0.80 29.12 2.28
N ASN A 53 0.49 30.08 1.40
CA ASN A 53 0.07 29.78 0.03
C ASN A 53 1.26 29.32 -0.82
N ALA A 54 2.39 29.99 -0.68
CA ALA A 54 3.64 29.60 -1.33
C ALA A 54 4.14 28.22 -0.84
N LEU A 55 4.05 27.96 0.46
CA LEU A 55 4.38 26.66 1.05
C LEU A 55 3.47 25.54 0.53
N TYR A 56 2.16 25.77 0.50
CA TYR A 56 1.21 24.77 0.01
C TYR A 56 1.47 24.43 -1.47
N ALA A 57 1.67 25.44 -2.32
CA ALA A 57 1.97 25.24 -3.74
C ALA A 57 3.29 24.47 -3.94
N ALA A 58 4.28 24.68 -3.08
CA ALA A 58 5.56 23.99 -3.16
C ALA A 58 5.52 22.54 -2.64
N ILE A 59 4.66 22.24 -1.64
CA ILE A 59 4.48 20.89 -1.07
C ILE A 59 3.52 20.03 -1.90
N GLN A 60 2.52 20.63 -2.55
CA GLN A 60 1.52 19.92 -3.34
C GLN A 60 2.09 18.88 -4.34
N PRO A 61 3.12 19.18 -5.15
CA PRO A 61 3.71 18.18 -6.04
C PRO A 61 4.40 17.03 -5.27
N LEU A 62 4.95 17.30 -4.09
CA LEU A 62 5.56 16.28 -3.24
C LEU A 62 4.50 15.33 -2.70
N THR A 63 3.43 15.85 -2.12
CA THR A 63 2.30 15.06 -1.61
C THR A 63 1.64 14.22 -2.69
N GLN A 64 1.52 14.76 -3.91
CA GLN A 64 0.98 14.01 -5.04
C GLN A 64 1.86 12.80 -5.40
N ARG A 65 3.19 12.94 -5.41
CA ARG A 65 4.12 11.82 -5.65
C ARG A 65 3.99 10.73 -4.59
N TYR A 66 3.92 11.10 -3.30
CA TYR A 66 3.73 10.12 -2.23
C TYR A 66 2.38 9.41 -2.31
N SER A 67 1.33 10.13 -2.72
CA SER A 67 0.01 9.53 -2.96
C SER A 67 0.06 8.48 -4.08
N TYR A 68 0.70 8.78 -5.21
CA TYR A 68 0.92 7.80 -6.27
C TYR A 68 1.74 6.60 -5.80
N SER A 69 2.80 6.83 -5.02
CA SER A 69 3.60 5.75 -4.44
C SER A 69 2.77 4.82 -3.55
N ARG A 70 1.84 5.35 -2.74
CA ARG A 70 0.93 4.52 -1.93
C ARG A 70 -0.01 3.71 -2.81
N TYR A 71 -0.60 4.32 -3.83
CA TYR A 71 -1.45 3.59 -4.77
C TYR A 71 -0.68 2.46 -5.47
N LEU A 72 0.57 2.71 -5.86
CA LEU A 72 1.45 1.71 -6.46
C LEU A 72 1.68 0.54 -5.50
N VAL A 73 2.03 0.83 -4.24
CA VAL A 73 2.20 -0.21 -3.19
C VAL A 73 0.94 -1.04 -3.01
N LEU A 74 -0.24 -0.39 -2.95
CA LEU A 74 -1.52 -1.09 -2.82
C LEU A 74 -1.80 -2.00 -4.03
N VAL A 75 -1.54 -1.52 -5.24
CA VAL A 75 -1.71 -2.31 -6.47
C VAL A 75 -0.78 -3.52 -6.45
N LEU A 76 0.50 -3.34 -6.08
CA LEU A 76 1.45 -4.46 -5.99
C LEU A 76 1.03 -5.47 -4.92
N ALA A 77 0.58 -5.00 -3.75
CA ALA A 77 0.08 -5.88 -2.69
C ALA A 77 -1.12 -6.70 -3.18
N LEU A 78 -2.09 -6.06 -3.85
CA LEU A 78 -3.26 -6.74 -4.42
C LEU A 78 -2.86 -7.78 -5.48
N LEU A 79 -1.95 -7.43 -6.40
CA LEU A 79 -1.46 -8.36 -7.41
C LEU A 79 -0.76 -9.56 -6.77
N TRP A 80 0.02 -9.33 -5.71
CA TRP A 80 0.64 -10.40 -4.92
C TRP A 80 -0.41 -11.31 -4.26
N THR A 81 -1.42 -10.72 -3.62
CA THR A 81 -2.53 -11.46 -3.01
C THR A 81 -3.23 -12.35 -4.04
N VAL A 82 -3.56 -11.79 -5.21
CA VAL A 82 -4.23 -12.51 -6.30
C VAL A 82 -3.35 -13.64 -6.84
N TYR A 83 -2.05 -13.38 -7.02
CA TYR A 83 -1.10 -14.38 -7.47
C TYR A 83 -1.01 -15.56 -6.50
N GLU A 84 -0.85 -15.30 -5.20
CA GLU A 84 -0.81 -16.33 -4.16
C GLU A 84 -2.13 -17.10 -4.08
N TYR A 85 -3.27 -16.42 -4.23
CA TYR A 85 -4.59 -17.05 -4.29
C TYR A 85 -4.71 -18.02 -5.46
N ILE A 86 -4.38 -17.59 -6.69
CA ILE A 86 -4.47 -18.43 -7.90
C ILE A 86 -3.47 -19.59 -7.82
N SER A 87 -2.25 -19.33 -7.35
CA SER A 87 -1.22 -20.35 -7.17
C SER A 87 -1.67 -21.44 -6.19
N THR A 88 -2.24 -21.04 -5.06
CA THR A 88 -2.75 -21.98 -4.04
C THR A 88 -3.98 -22.74 -4.53
N LYS A 89 -4.89 -22.07 -5.23
CA LYS A 89 -6.06 -22.71 -5.85
C LYS A 89 -5.63 -23.85 -6.78
N LYS A 90 -4.65 -23.59 -7.66
CA LYS A 90 -4.08 -24.61 -8.57
C LYS A 90 -3.46 -25.78 -7.81
N LYS A 91 -2.70 -25.52 -6.74
CA LYS A 91 -2.07 -26.56 -5.90
C LYS A 91 -3.09 -27.45 -5.18
N LEU A 92 -4.22 -26.89 -4.78
CA LEU A 92 -5.28 -27.62 -4.09
C LEU A 92 -6.23 -28.36 -5.05
N GLY A 93 -6.07 -28.19 -6.38
CA GLY A 93 -6.93 -28.83 -7.39
C GLY A 93 -8.36 -28.27 -7.42
N LEU A 94 -8.53 -27.01 -7.02
CA LEU A 94 -9.81 -26.33 -6.79
C LEU A 94 -10.16 -25.30 -7.87
#